data_AF-A0A7V6XPE4-F1
#
_entry.id   AF-A0A7V6XPE4-F1
#
_cell.length_a   1.000
_cell.length_b   1.000
_cell.length_c   1.000
_cell.angle_alpha   90.00
_cell.angle_beta   90.00
_cell.angle_gamma   90.00
#
_symmetry.space_group_name_H-M   'P 1'
#
loop_
_entity.id
_entity.type
_entity.pdbx_description
1 polymer ?
#
loop_
_entity_poly.entity_id
_entity_poly.type
_entity_poly.pdbx_seq_one_letter_code
_entity_poly.pdbx_strand_id
1 'polypeptide(L)'
;MRTEDSFNMRKWFFVGLEDENGKSKSGLSTFLNCWLIFHGVFAILCSLFIKVSIFDLSKIMIIPILSVFVGISISIMGVALSLVVSDELIKISEDEPAGIEMIIYGHQIAILVLMITLVLWLLPSIFENSVIISNRILLAFCAKFVLFFALSLSVRECWHVIKRTTRTMIAIIAVKESS
;
A
#
# COMPACT_ATOMS: atom_id res chain seq x y z
N MET A 1 -1.57 -29.56 12.17
CA MET A 1 -1.90 -28.43 13.08
C MET A 1 -0.73 -27.45 13.06
N ARG A 2 -0.81 -26.43 12.20
CA ARG A 2 0.17 -25.33 12.16
C ARG A 2 -0.35 -24.30 13.16
N THR A 3 0.26 -24.24 14.33
CA THR A 3 -0.18 -23.43 15.47
C THR A 3 -0.09 -21.93 15.15
N GLU A 4 -0.77 -21.12 15.96
CA GLU A 4 -1.13 -19.69 15.81
C GLU A 4 0.01 -18.69 15.45
N ASP A 5 1.26 -19.15 15.34
CA ASP A 5 2.43 -18.34 14.98
C ASP A 5 2.61 -18.11 13.46
N SER A 6 1.79 -18.75 12.61
CA SER A 6 2.00 -18.78 11.15
C SER A 6 1.67 -17.47 10.42
N PHE A 7 0.90 -16.55 11.00
CA PHE A 7 0.54 -15.29 10.33
C PHE A 7 0.93 -14.03 11.11
N ASN A 8 2.23 -13.80 11.28
CA ASN A 8 2.72 -12.64 12.02
C ASN A 8 3.19 -11.51 11.07
N MET A 9 2.27 -10.61 10.69
CA MET A 9 2.55 -9.43 9.86
C MET A 9 3.71 -8.59 10.42
N ARG A 10 3.82 -8.46 11.76
CA ARG A 10 4.91 -7.69 12.38
C ARG A 10 6.26 -8.37 12.15
N LYS A 11 6.32 -9.69 12.33
CA LYS A 11 7.52 -10.48 12.02
C LYS A 11 7.91 -10.32 10.55
N TRP A 12 6.97 -10.47 9.62
CA TRP A 12 7.25 -10.24 8.21
C TRP A 12 7.71 -8.81 7.90
N PHE A 13 7.08 -7.80 8.51
CA PHE A 13 7.38 -6.41 8.24
C PHE A 13 8.79 -6.02 8.71
N PHE A 14 9.17 -6.42 9.94
CA PHE A 14 10.45 -6.02 10.55
C PHE A 14 11.57 -7.03 10.31
N VAL A 15 11.30 -8.33 10.41
CA VAL A 15 12.30 -9.41 10.35
C VAL A 15 12.38 -10.03 8.95
N GLY A 16 11.23 -10.13 8.27
CA GLY A 16 11.10 -10.77 6.97
C GLY A 16 10.71 -12.25 7.04
N LEU A 17 10.37 -12.77 5.87
CA LEU A 17 10.20 -14.20 5.62
C LEU A 17 11.44 -14.69 4.86
N GLU A 18 11.96 -15.84 5.26
CA GLU A 18 13.00 -16.54 4.51
C GLU A 18 12.39 -17.05 3.20
N ASP A 19 13.03 -16.71 2.07
CA ASP A 19 12.72 -17.34 0.78
C ASP A 19 13.45 -18.70 0.68
N GLU A 20 13.02 -19.53 -0.27
CA GLU A 20 13.58 -20.84 -0.66
C GLU A 20 15.13 -20.91 -0.74
N ASN A 21 15.79 -19.77 -0.98
CA ASN A 21 17.25 -19.61 -1.05
C ASN A 21 17.89 -19.20 0.29
N GLY A 22 17.14 -19.24 1.41
CA GLY A 22 17.60 -18.82 2.74
C GLY A 22 17.82 -17.30 2.89
N LYS A 23 17.34 -16.50 1.93
CA LYS A 23 17.41 -15.04 2.01
C LYS A 23 16.13 -14.48 2.64
N SER A 24 16.26 -13.87 3.81
CA SER A 24 15.14 -13.11 4.39
C SER A 24 15.01 -11.74 3.74
N LYS A 25 13.84 -11.45 3.17
CA LYS A 25 13.49 -10.09 2.72
C LYS A 25 12.37 -9.55 3.60
N SER A 26 12.66 -8.49 4.34
CA SER A 26 11.68 -7.81 5.16
C SER A 26 10.74 -6.93 4.34
N GLY A 27 9.51 -6.79 4.83
CA GLY A 27 8.56 -5.82 4.29
C GLY A 27 9.14 -4.40 4.32
N LEU A 28 9.87 -4.06 5.39
CA LEU A 28 10.54 -2.76 5.53
C LEU A 28 11.62 -2.51 4.46
N SER A 29 12.48 -3.49 4.17
CA SER A 29 13.48 -3.35 3.11
C SER A 29 12.83 -3.18 1.73
N THR A 30 11.69 -3.84 1.50
CA THR A 30 10.92 -3.69 0.27
C THR A 30 10.29 -2.29 0.18
N PHE A 31 9.81 -1.76 1.30
CA PHE A 31 9.21 -0.44 1.40
C PHE A 31 10.25 0.70 1.25
N LEU A 32 11.44 0.54 1.83
CA LEU A 32 12.55 1.50 1.83
C LEU A 32 13.50 1.34 0.64
N ASN A 33 12.96 1.19 -0.57
CA ASN A 33 13.76 1.03 -1.78
C ASN A 33 14.19 2.38 -2.41
N CYS A 34 15.07 2.32 -3.42
CA CYS A 34 15.55 3.49 -4.16
C CYS A 34 14.40 4.32 -4.79
N TRP A 35 13.24 3.70 -5.04
CA TRP A 35 12.06 4.40 -5.57
C TRP A 35 11.48 5.44 -4.60
N LEU A 36 11.79 5.36 -3.30
CA LEU A 36 11.41 6.44 -2.37
C LEU A 36 11.97 7.80 -2.78
N ILE A 37 13.17 7.83 -3.38
CA ILE A 37 13.77 9.06 -3.88
C ILE A 37 12.91 9.64 -5.00
N PHE A 38 12.45 8.79 -5.93
CA PHE A 38 11.53 9.21 -7.00
C PHE A 38 10.23 9.81 -6.45
N HIS A 39 9.61 9.17 -5.46
CA HIS A 39 8.40 9.69 -4.82
C HIS A 39 8.64 11.00 -4.06
N GLY A 40 9.82 11.14 -3.44
CA GLY A 40 10.24 12.38 -2.78
C GLY A 40 10.40 13.53 -3.79
N VAL A 41 11.09 13.29 -4.90
CA VAL A 41 11.23 14.26 -5.99
C VAL A 41 9.87 14.65 -6.55
N PHE A 42 9.00 13.68 -6.82
CA PHE A 42 7.63 13.94 -7.28
C PHE A 42 6.86 14.85 -6.30
N ALA A 43 6.92 14.55 -5.00
CA ALA A 43 6.25 15.35 -3.98
C ALA A 43 6.80 16.78 -3.88
N ILE A 44 8.13 16.96 -4.02
CA ILE A 44 8.75 18.29 -4.09
C ILE A 44 8.21 19.07 -5.28
N LEU A 45 8.20 18.47 -6.47
CA LEU A 45 7.71 19.12 -7.69
C LEU A 45 6.24 19.54 -7.53
N CYS A 46 5.37 18.63 -7.09
CA CYS A 46 3.96 18.95 -6.84
C CYS A 46 3.80 20.09 -5.83
N SER A 47 4.59 20.09 -4.75
CA SER A 47 4.52 21.12 -3.71
C SER A 47 4.95 22.50 -4.19
N LEU A 48 5.91 22.57 -5.11
CA LEU A 48 6.39 23.83 -5.71
C LEU A 48 5.43 24.35 -6.79
N PHE A 49 4.91 23.48 -7.66
CA PHE A 49 4.12 23.88 -8.82
C PHE A 49 2.63 24.09 -8.50
N ILE A 50 2.07 23.38 -7.51
CA ILE A 50 0.65 23.49 -7.16
C ILE A 50 0.45 24.64 -6.17
N LYS A 51 0.00 25.78 -6.74
CA LYS A 51 -0.25 27.02 -5.99
C LYS A 51 -1.59 27.06 -5.24
N VAL A 52 -2.42 26.02 -5.37
CA VAL A 52 -3.71 25.89 -4.69
C VAL A 52 -3.49 25.81 -3.16
N SER A 53 -4.44 26.33 -2.38
CA SER A 53 -4.41 26.21 -0.92
C SER A 53 -4.50 24.73 -0.50
N ILE A 54 -3.93 24.38 0.64
CA ILE A 54 -3.96 23.00 1.13
C ILE A 54 -5.40 22.57 1.46
N PHE A 55 -6.23 23.51 1.92
CA PHE A 55 -7.63 23.29 2.28
C PHE A 55 -8.52 22.99 1.07
N ASP A 56 -8.33 23.72 -0.03
CA ASP A 56 -9.06 23.44 -1.27
C ASP A 56 -8.61 22.10 -1.86
N LEU A 57 -7.29 21.85 -1.80
CA LEU A 57 -6.72 20.60 -2.29
C LEU A 57 -7.21 19.39 -1.49
N SER A 58 -7.33 19.48 -0.16
CA SER A 58 -7.88 18.39 0.65
C SER A 58 -9.31 18.07 0.28
N LYS A 59 -10.17 19.09 0.13
CA LYS A 59 -11.57 18.93 -0.26
C LYS A 59 -11.71 18.21 -1.61
N ILE A 60 -10.83 18.51 -2.57
CA ILE A 60 -10.82 17.88 -3.89
C ILE A 60 -10.29 16.44 -3.83
N MET A 61 -9.26 16.16 -3.03
CA MET A 61 -8.54 14.88 -3.05
C MET A 61 -9.14 13.79 -2.17
N ILE A 62 -9.93 14.13 -1.14
CA ILE A 62 -10.53 13.15 -0.21
C ILE A 62 -11.38 12.11 -0.94
N ILE A 63 -12.28 12.54 -1.85
CA ILE A 63 -13.19 11.63 -2.55
C ILE A 63 -12.43 10.63 -3.44
N PRO A 64 -11.49 11.06 -4.31
CA PRO A 64 -10.65 10.13 -5.06
C PRO A 64 -9.89 9.14 -4.18
N ILE A 65 -9.24 9.61 -3.10
CA ILE A 65 -8.47 8.74 -2.20
C ILE A 65 -9.38 7.70 -1.54
N LEU A 66 -10.56 8.12 -1.08
CA LEU A 66 -11.56 7.21 -0.50
C LEU A 66 -12.03 6.17 -1.53
N SER A 67 -12.24 6.55 -2.78
CA SER A 67 -12.64 5.62 -3.84
C SER A 67 -11.59 4.53 -4.09
N VAL A 68 -10.30 4.90 -4.08
CA VAL A 68 -9.18 3.95 -4.20
C VAL A 68 -9.12 3.02 -2.99
N PHE A 69 -9.31 3.57 -1.79
CA PHE A 69 -9.36 2.78 -0.56
C PHE A 69 -10.46 1.70 -0.62
N VAL A 70 -11.69 2.10 -0.99
CA VAL A 70 -12.80 1.15 -1.16
C VAL A 70 -12.48 0.11 -2.23
N GLY A 71 -11.92 0.51 -3.37
CA GLY A 71 -11.52 -0.42 -4.44
C GLY A 71 -10.52 -1.48 -3.98
N ILE A 72 -9.49 -1.08 -3.23
CA ILE A 72 -8.50 -2.01 -2.66
C ILE A 72 -9.14 -2.93 -1.60
N SER A 73 -10.05 -2.41 -0.76
CA SER A 73 -10.78 -3.23 0.22
C SER A 73 -11.68 -4.28 -0.43
N ILE A 74 -12.31 -3.96 -1.56
CA ILE A 74 -13.09 -4.94 -2.33
C ILE A 74 -12.17 -5.96 -3.01
N SER A 75 -11.02 -5.52 -3.52
CA SER A 75 -10.03 -6.40 -4.16
C SER A 75 -9.53 -7.50 -3.21
N ILE A 76 -9.19 -7.16 -1.96
CA ILE A 76 -8.75 -8.18 -1.00
C ILE A 76 -9.88 -9.17 -0.67
N MET A 77 -11.14 -8.72 -0.61
CA MET A 77 -12.29 -9.61 -0.42
C MET A 77 -12.42 -10.60 -1.57
N GLY A 78 -12.25 -10.15 -2.82
CA GLY A 78 -12.25 -11.02 -4.00
C GLY A 78 -11.14 -12.08 -3.95
N VAL A 79 -9.92 -11.67 -3.56
CA VAL A 79 -8.79 -12.60 -3.38
C VAL A 79 -9.08 -13.60 -2.26
N ALA A 80 -9.57 -13.15 -1.11
CA ALA A 80 -9.93 -14.02 0.01
C ALA A 80 -11.02 -15.03 -0.38
N LEU A 81 -12.04 -14.61 -1.13
CA LEU A 81 -13.07 -15.51 -1.62
C LEU A 81 -12.50 -16.56 -2.57
N SER A 82 -11.59 -16.16 -3.48
CA SER A 82 -10.93 -17.12 -4.37
C SER A 82 -10.07 -18.15 -3.62
N LEU A 83 -9.43 -17.75 -2.52
CA LEU A 83 -8.66 -18.63 -1.62
C LEU A 83 -9.52 -19.67 -0.92
N VAL A 84 -10.74 -19.32 -0.55
CA VAL A 84 -11.65 -20.26 0.14
C VAL A 84 -12.29 -21.25 -0.83
N VAL A 85 -12.47 -20.88 -2.10
CA VAL A 85 -13.26 -21.65 -3.08
C VAL A 85 -12.41 -22.50 -4.03
N SER A 86 -11.13 -22.18 -4.22
CA SER A 86 -10.27 -22.86 -5.21
C SER A 86 -9.34 -23.90 -4.56
N ASP A 87 -9.59 -25.17 -4.85
CA ASP A 87 -8.71 -26.28 -4.48
C ASP A 87 -7.32 -26.16 -5.17
N GLU A 88 -7.26 -25.50 -6.31
CA GLU A 88 -6.01 -25.20 -7.04
C GLU A 88 -5.13 -24.23 -6.26
N LEU A 89 -5.73 -23.25 -5.57
CA LEU A 89 -4.99 -22.29 -4.77
C LEU A 89 -4.44 -22.94 -3.49
N ILE A 90 -5.13 -23.97 -2.98
CA ILE A 90 -4.62 -24.83 -1.91
C ILE A 90 -3.39 -25.61 -2.39
N LYS A 91 -3.43 -26.21 -3.59
CA LYS A 91 -2.25 -26.89 -4.16
C LYS A 91 -1.05 -25.96 -4.36
N ILE A 92 -1.27 -24.75 -4.89
CA ILE A 92 -0.21 -23.74 -5.03
C ILE A 92 0.32 -23.30 -3.66
N SER A 93 -0.53 -23.26 -2.62
CA SER A 93 -0.10 -22.94 -1.25
C SER A 93 0.79 -24.01 -0.61
N GLU A 94 0.62 -25.27 -1.03
CA GLU A 94 1.42 -26.40 -0.56
C GLU A 94 2.82 -26.34 -1.15
N ASP A 95 2.94 -25.92 -2.41
CA ASP A 95 4.22 -25.78 -3.11
C ASP A 95 4.96 -24.47 -2.76
N GLU A 96 4.24 -23.36 -2.52
CA GLU A 96 4.81 -22.05 -2.14
C GLU A 96 4.04 -21.36 -1.01
N PRO A 97 4.19 -21.78 0.27
CA PRO A 97 3.45 -21.20 1.40
C PRO A 97 3.73 -19.71 1.63
N ALA A 98 4.94 -19.25 1.29
CA ALA A 98 5.28 -17.82 1.36
C ALA A 98 4.50 -16.98 0.33
N GLY A 99 4.03 -17.57 -0.77
CA GLY A 99 3.34 -16.85 -1.85
C GLY A 99 2.03 -16.21 -1.40
N ILE A 100 1.19 -16.96 -0.68
CA ILE A 100 -0.13 -16.48 -0.23
C ILE A 100 0.00 -15.46 0.90
N GLU A 101 0.89 -15.71 1.87
CA GLU A 101 1.18 -14.75 2.94
C GLU A 101 1.64 -13.40 2.38
N MET A 102 2.51 -13.41 1.38
CA MET A 102 3.02 -12.20 0.72
C MET A 102 1.94 -11.40 -0.02
N ILE A 103 0.89 -12.06 -0.50
CA ILE A 103 -0.27 -11.40 -1.11
C ILE A 103 -1.11 -10.72 -0.02
N ILE A 104 -1.43 -11.43 1.05
CA ILE A 104 -2.24 -10.90 2.17
C ILE A 104 -1.52 -9.71 2.81
N TYR A 105 -0.23 -9.86 3.13
CA TYR A 105 0.57 -8.80 3.73
C TYR A 105 0.77 -7.61 2.79
N GLY A 106 0.84 -7.86 1.48
CA GLY A 106 0.85 -6.79 0.47
C GLY A 106 -0.41 -5.93 0.52
N HIS A 107 -1.58 -6.55 0.58
CA HIS A 107 -2.84 -5.82 0.70
C HIS A 107 -2.95 -5.09 2.04
N GLN A 108 -2.53 -5.70 3.14
CA GLN A 108 -2.53 -5.06 4.46
C GLN A 108 -1.66 -3.80 4.50
N ILE A 109 -0.46 -3.82 3.89
CA ILE A 109 0.37 -2.62 3.75
C ILE A 109 -0.33 -1.56 2.91
N ALA A 110 -0.87 -1.91 1.75
CA ALA A 110 -1.54 -0.95 0.88
C ALA A 110 -2.72 -0.26 1.58
N ILE A 111 -3.54 -1.03 2.30
CA ILE A 111 -4.64 -0.53 3.12
C ILE A 111 -4.13 0.40 4.22
N LEU A 112 -3.07 0.01 4.94
CA LEU A 112 -2.48 0.83 5.99
C LEU A 112 -1.96 2.18 5.44
N VAL A 113 -1.23 2.15 4.33
CA VAL A 113 -0.69 3.36 3.68
C VAL A 113 -1.81 4.26 3.16
N LEU A 114 -2.86 3.69 2.57
CA LEU A 114 -4.04 4.45 2.15
C LEU A 114 -4.80 5.06 3.33
N MET A 115 -4.93 4.33 4.44
CA MET A 115 -5.58 4.85 5.66
C MET A 115 -4.80 6.02 6.24
N ILE A 116 -3.48 5.90 6.36
CA ILE A 116 -2.60 7.00 6.80
C ILE A 116 -2.74 8.19 5.86
N THR A 117 -2.71 7.94 4.55
CA THR A 117 -2.86 8.99 3.53
C THR A 117 -4.20 9.70 3.68
N LEU A 118 -5.30 8.97 3.81
CA LEU A 118 -6.64 9.54 3.99
C LEU A 118 -6.73 10.39 5.26
N VAL A 119 -6.17 9.92 6.39
CA VAL A 119 -6.10 10.71 7.63
C VAL A 119 -5.30 11.99 7.39
N LEU A 120 -4.10 11.90 6.79
CA LEU A 120 -3.27 13.07 6.50
C LEU A 120 -4.01 14.10 5.64
N TRP A 121 -4.74 13.64 4.61
CA TRP A 121 -5.52 14.50 3.73
C TRP A 121 -6.78 15.08 4.37
N LEU A 122 -7.30 14.49 5.45
CA LEU A 122 -8.40 15.07 6.24
C LEU A 122 -7.95 16.17 7.20
N LEU A 123 -6.72 16.09 7.72
CA LEU A 123 -6.23 17.04 8.75
C LEU A 123 -6.38 18.51 8.33
N PRO A 124 -6.01 18.95 7.11
CA PRO A 124 -6.15 20.35 6.73
C PRO A 124 -7.60 20.85 6.87
N SER A 125 -8.58 20.06 6.42
CA SER A 125 -10.00 20.45 6.49
C SER A 125 -10.51 20.58 7.94
N ILE A 126 -9.97 19.79 8.87
CA ILE A 126 -10.32 19.87 10.31
C ILE A 126 -9.71 21.13 10.95
N PHE A 127 -8.49 21.47 10.52
CA PHE A 127 -7.71 22.57 11.08
C PHE A 127 -7.85 23.89 10.29
N GLU A 128 -8.88 24.04 9.45
CA GLU A 128 -9.13 25.23 8.62
C GLU A 128 -9.13 26.54 9.42
N ASN A 129 -9.60 26.49 10.67
CA ASN A 129 -9.63 27.65 11.58
C ASN A 129 -8.29 27.93 12.32
N SER A 130 -7.28 27.08 12.16
CA SER A 130 -5.99 27.27 12.81
C SER A 130 -5.09 28.19 11.97
N VAL A 131 -5.02 29.46 12.37
CA VAL A 131 -4.25 30.55 11.73
C VAL A 131 -2.75 30.23 11.57
N ILE A 132 -2.24 29.23 12.29
CA ILE A 132 -0.81 28.90 12.42
C ILE A 132 -0.18 28.42 11.10
N ILE A 133 -0.94 27.74 10.23
CA ILE A 133 -0.39 27.16 8.98
C ILE A 133 -0.24 28.22 7.88
N SER A 134 -1.09 29.24 7.88
CA SER A 134 -1.16 30.25 6.81
C SER A 134 0.07 31.19 6.80
N ASN A 135 0.64 31.49 7.97
CA ASN A 135 1.66 32.54 8.09
C ASN A 135 3.11 32.06 7.88
N ARG A 136 3.34 30.75 7.68
CA ARG A 136 4.70 30.17 7.51
C ARG A 136 4.82 29.42 6.19
N ILE A 137 5.40 30.06 5.19
CA ILE A 137 5.64 29.50 3.84
C ILE A 137 6.32 28.13 3.90
N LEU A 138 7.34 27.98 4.75
CA LEU A 138 8.05 26.70 4.92
C LEU A 138 7.14 25.60 5.48
N LEU A 139 6.27 25.93 6.44
CA LEU A 139 5.35 24.96 7.03
C LEU A 139 4.28 24.52 6.03
N ALA A 140 3.76 25.46 5.23
CA ALA A 140 2.82 25.15 4.15
C ALA A 140 3.48 24.28 3.07
N PHE A 141 4.74 24.56 2.71
CA PHE A 141 5.50 23.73 1.79
C PHE A 141 5.71 22.31 2.34
N CYS A 142 6.18 22.18 3.59
CA CYS A 142 6.38 20.88 4.23
C CYS A 142 5.08 20.08 4.33
N ALA A 143 3.96 20.74 4.66
CA ALA A 143 2.65 20.09 4.70
C ALA A 143 2.22 19.57 3.32
N LYS A 144 2.35 20.39 2.26
CA LYS A 144 2.11 19.93 0.87
C LYS A 144 2.99 18.76 0.50
N PHE A 145 4.27 18.83 0.84
CA PHE A 145 5.23 17.76 0.57
C PHE A 145 4.79 16.45 1.21
N VAL A 146 4.45 16.46 2.50
CA VAL A 146 3.98 15.25 3.21
C VAL A 146 2.71 14.68 2.56
N LEU A 147 1.75 15.52 2.20
CA LEU A 147 0.49 15.09 1.57
C LEU A 147 0.71 14.44 0.20
N PHE A 148 1.50 15.09 -0.67
CA PHE A 148 1.80 14.54 -1.99
C PHE A 148 2.71 13.30 -1.91
N PHE A 149 3.63 13.26 -0.96
CA PHE A 149 4.48 12.09 -0.74
C PHE A 149 3.64 10.90 -0.29
N ALA A 150 2.77 11.07 0.70
CA ALA A 150 1.85 10.03 1.18
C ALA A 150 0.92 9.52 0.05
N LEU A 151 0.39 10.43 -0.77
CA LEU A 151 -0.40 10.07 -1.94
C LEU A 151 0.41 9.25 -2.96
N SER A 152 1.64 9.66 -3.24
CA SER A 152 2.53 8.96 -4.17
C SER A 152 2.89 7.56 -3.67
N LEU A 153 3.13 7.41 -2.36
CA LEU A 153 3.34 6.11 -1.73
C LEU A 153 2.10 5.23 -1.79
N SER A 154 0.91 5.78 -1.58
CA SER A 154 -0.34 5.04 -1.74
C SER A 154 -0.48 4.43 -3.13
N VAL A 155 -0.20 5.22 -4.18
CA VAL A 155 -0.21 4.73 -5.56
C VAL A 155 0.82 3.61 -5.77
N ARG A 156 2.03 3.77 -5.20
CA ARG A 156 3.08 2.73 -5.25
C ARG A 156 2.61 1.42 -4.65
N GLU A 157 2.03 1.46 -3.44
CA GLU A 157 1.56 0.24 -2.77
C GLU A 157 0.38 -0.41 -3.50
N CYS A 158 -0.55 0.39 -4.04
CA CYS A 158 -1.62 -0.11 -4.91
C CYS A 158 -1.05 -0.84 -6.13
N TRP A 159 -0.03 -0.28 -6.77
CA TRP A 159 0.62 -0.92 -7.91
C TRP A 159 1.32 -2.24 -7.52
N HIS A 160 1.94 -2.30 -6.34
CA HIS A 160 2.52 -3.53 -5.82
C HIS A 160 1.48 -4.62 -5.59
N VAL A 161 0.31 -4.26 -5.07
CA VAL A 161 -0.83 -5.17 -4.91
C VAL A 161 -1.26 -5.72 -6.28
N ILE A 162 -1.54 -4.85 -7.25
CA ILE A 162 -1.95 -5.27 -8.61
C ILE A 162 -0.94 -6.25 -9.19
N LYS A 163 0.36 -5.91 -9.15
CA LYS A 163 1.43 -6.74 -9.69
C LYS A 163 1.49 -8.13 -9.04
N ARG A 164 1.29 -8.23 -7.72
CA ARG A 164 1.28 -9.50 -7.00
C ARG A 164 0.05 -10.34 -7.36
N THR A 165 -1.13 -9.73 -7.39
CA THR A 165 -2.37 -10.41 -7.78
C THR A 165 -2.29 -10.94 -9.21
N THR A 166 -1.79 -10.14 -10.17
CA THR A 166 -1.62 -10.59 -11.56
C THR A 166 -0.66 -11.77 -11.69
N ARG A 167 0.48 -11.75 -10.98
CA ARG A 167 1.43 -12.89 -10.99
C ARG A 167 0.79 -14.17 -10.46
N THR A 168 0.02 -14.05 -9.39
CA THR A 168 -0.69 -15.18 -8.79
C THR A 168 -1.72 -15.73 -9.77
N MET A 169 -2.48 -14.86 -10.44
CA MET A 169 -3.45 -15.29 -11.44
C MET A 169 -2.79 -16.05 -12.61
N ILE A 170 -1.63 -15.58 -13.08
CA ILE A 170 -0.86 -16.28 -14.12
C ILE A 170 -0.40 -17.66 -13.63
N ALA A 171 0.08 -17.77 -12.38
CA ALA A 171 0.49 -19.04 -11.80
C ALA A 171 -0.67 -20.04 -11.70
N ILE A 172 -1.87 -19.58 -11.30
CA ILE A 172 -3.09 -20.40 -11.25
C ILE A 172 -3.43 -20.95 -12.64
N ILE A 173 -3.38 -20.09 -13.67
CA ILE A 173 -3.67 -20.50 -15.05
C ILE A 173 -2.68 -21.58 -15.51
N ALA A 174 -1.39 -21.39 -15.23
CA ALA A 174 -0.35 -22.35 -15.60
C ALA A 174 -0.55 -23.73 -14.95
N VAL A 175 -0.92 -23.77 -13.66
CA VAL A 175 -1.22 -25.03 -12.97
C VAL A 175 -2.44 -25.71 -13.58
N LYS A 176 -3.49 -24.94 -13.91
CA LYS A 176 -4.72 -25.47 -14.52
C LYS A 176 -4.50 -26.06 -15.91
N GLU A 177 -3.56 -25.52 -16.69
CA GLU A 177 -3.21 -26.08 -18.01
C GLU A 177 -2.36 -27.36 -17.91
N SER A 178 -1.72 -27.60 -16.76
CA SER A 178 -0.87 -28.77 -16.53
C SER A 178 -1.59 -29.99 -15.94
N SER A 179 -2.83 -29.81 -15.47
CA SER A 179 -3.69 -30.84 -14.87
C SER A 179 -4.71 -31.41 -15.86
#